data_AF-A0A9D7VQD3-F1
#
_entry.id   AF-A0A9D7VQD3-F1
#
_cell.length_a   1.000
_cell.length_b   1.000
_cell.length_c   1.000
_cell.angle_alpha   90.00
_cell.angle_beta   90.00
_cell.angle_gamma   90.00
#
_symmetry.space_group_name_H-M   'P 1'
#
loop_
_entity.id
_entity.type
_entity.pdbx_description
1 polymer ?
#
loop_
_entity_poly.entity_id
_entity_poly.type
_entity_poly.pdbx_seq_one_letter_code
_entity_poly.pdbx_strand_id
1 'polypeptide(L)'
;MVTTFGANHARYDQSAAISRAAENPCWSMIPGIIRSSPLKFAQVRQVGVRRGPQGPDLDDLRACAERERPAFFFTQSHAQNPTGGSIDLAHAHGVLQIAETHGFRVVDDDPFVDLPGARGVPLAALDQLRNVIFVGSFSKTVSASFRSGYIAAASDIVDELAELKMITAVNSSRFSELMIADMMTSRRYDKHL
;
A
#
# COMPACT_ATOMS: atom_id res chain seq x y z
N MET A 1 -8.50 -6.92 -7.56
CA MET A 1 -8.12 -5.48 -7.47
C MET A 1 -9.40 -4.66 -7.34
N VAL A 2 -9.40 -3.64 -6.47
CA VAL A 2 -10.51 -2.69 -6.32
C VAL A 2 -10.04 -1.27 -6.65
N THR A 3 -10.81 -0.51 -7.42
CA THR A 3 -10.51 0.90 -7.75
C THR A 3 -10.91 1.83 -6.61
N THR A 4 -10.20 2.95 -6.44
CA THR A 4 -10.44 3.93 -5.36
C THR A 4 -10.47 5.35 -5.92
N PHE A 5 -11.04 6.32 -5.18
CA PHE A 5 -11.07 7.74 -5.57
C PHE A 5 -9.70 8.43 -5.34
N GLY A 6 -8.69 7.94 -6.05
CA GLY A 6 -7.32 8.42 -5.99
C GLY A 6 -6.57 7.88 -4.77
N ALA A 7 -5.27 8.12 -4.73
CA ALA A 7 -4.40 7.61 -3.65
C ALA A 7 -4.89 8.02 -2.24
N ASN A 8 -5.49 9.20 -2.09
CA ASN A 8 -5.99 9.66 -0.78
C ASN A 8 -7.23 8.90 -0.31
N HIS A 9 -8.14 8.52 -1.22
CA HIS A 9 -9.26 7.66 -0.87
C HIS A 9 -8.83 6.21 -0.72
N ALA A 10 -7.86 5.75 -1.51
CA ALA A 10 -7.24 4.45 -1.31
C ALA A 10 -6.68 4.32 0.11
N ARG A 11 -5.94 5.33 0.57
CA ARG A 11 -5.44 5.43 1.94
C ARG A 11 -6.57 5.49 2.98
N TYR A 12 -7.71 6.08 2.65
CA TYR A 12 -8.88 6.15 3.52
C TYR A 12 -9.59 4.79 3.64
N ASP A 13 -9.93 4.14 2.52
CA ASP A 13 -10.56 2.82 2.51
C ASP A 13 -9.65 1.78 3.18
N GLN A 14 -8.36 1.86 2.90
CA GLN A 14 -7.35 1.02 3.53
C GLN A 14 -7.34 1.25 5.05
N SER A 15 -7.36 2.49 5.52
CA SER A 15 -7.43 2.78 6.97
C SER A 15 -8.72 2.31 7.62
N ALA A 16 -9.85 2.34 6.91
CA ALA A 16 -11.14 1.89 7.41
C ALA A 16 -11.21 0.36 7.51
N ALA A 17 -10.71 -0.34 6.49
CA ALA A 17 -10.56 -1.81 6.50
C ALA A 17 -9.60 -2.26 7.61
N ILE A 18 -8.48 -1.56 7.75
CA ILE A 18 -7.51 -1.82 8.82
C ILE A 18 -8.11 -1.54 10.20
N SER A 19 -8.89 -0.46 10.37
CA SER A 19 -9.56 -0.16 11.64
C SER A 19 -10.64 -1.19 12.02
N ARG A 20 -11.23 -1.90 11.06
CA ARG A 20 -12.19 -2.98 11.31
C ARG A 20 -11.50 -4.33 11.57
N ALA A 21 -10.42 -4.59 10.84
CA ALA A 21 -9.65 -5.84 10.97
C ALA A 21 -8.71 -5.85 12.19
N ALA A 22 -8.38 -4.69 12.75
CA ALA A 22 -7.38 -4.57 13.79
C ALA A 22 -8.00 -4.41 15.19
N GLU A 23 -8.07 -5.52 15.94
CA GLU A 23 -8.08 -5.49 17.41
C GLU A 23 -6.67 -5.14 17.98
N ASN A 24 -5.65 -5.06 17.12
CA ASN A 24 -4.22 -4.93 17.45
C ASN A 24 -3.54 -3.70 16.78
N PRO A 25 -2.42 -3.19 17.31
CA PRO A 25 -1.76 -1.98 16.79
C PRO A 25 -1.22 -2.12 15.34
N CYS A 26 -1.23 -1.02 14.58
CA CYS A 26 -0.69 -0.94 13.21
C CYS A 26 0.59 -0.11 13.13
N TRP A 27 1.53 -0.53 12.27
CA TRP A 27 2.93 -0.14 12.34
C TRP A 27 3.35 0.68 11.13
N SER A 28 4.20 1.67 11.35
CA SER A 28 4.59 2.60 10.29
C SER A 28 6.10 2.77 10.25
N MET A 29 6.65 2.98 9.06
CA MET A 29 8.09 3.07 8.86
C MET A 29 8.75 4.36 9.38
N ILE A 30 8.00 5.32 9.93
CA ILE A 30 8.54 6.51 10.62
C ILE A 30 7.46 7.00 11.60
N PRO A 31 7.77 7.28 12.89
CA PRO A 31 6.82 7.93 13.79
C PRO A 31 6.34 9.26 13.18
N GLY A 32 5.04 9.36 12.86
CA GLY A 32 4.41 10.62 12.44
C GLY A 32 4.26 10.86 10.92
N ILE A 33 4.69 9.94 10.05
CA ILE A 33 4.54 10.09 8.58
C ILE A 33 3.32 9.38 7.98
N ILE A 34 2.53 8.68 8.80
CA ILE A 34 1.12 8.48 8.47
C ILE A 34 0.39 9.82 8.64
N ARG A 35 0.43 10.62 7.57
CA ARG A 35 -0.43 11.79 7.36
C ARG A 35 -1.77 11.42 6.73
N SER A 36 -2.18 10.15 6.73
CA SER A 36 -3.59 9.85 6.53
C SER A 36 -4.30 10.16 7.86
N SER A 37 -4.90 11.34 7.94
CA SER A 37 -5.82 11.76 9.02
C SER A 37 -6.74 10.63 9.54
N PRO A 38 -7.25 9.69 8.72
CA PRO A 38 -8.11 8.61 9.18
C PRO A 38 -7.51 7.64 10.22
N LEU A 39 -6.24 7.23 10.09
CA LEU A 39 -5.60 6.31 11.05
C LEU A 39 -5.39 6.96 12.42
N LYS A 40 -5.23 8.30 12.46
CA LYS A 40 -5.23 9.06 13.71
C LYS A 40 -6.62 9.11 14.34
N PHE A 41 -7.68 9.22 13.53
CA PHE A 41 -9.06 9.17 14.01
C PHE A 41 -9.47 7.77 14.51
N ALA A 42 -8.88 6.72 13.95
CA ALA A 42 -9.10 5.34 14.34
C ALA A 42 -8.37 4.90 15.65
N GLN A 43 -7.70 5.83 16.36
CA GLN A 43 -6.97 5.57 17.61
C GLN A 43 -5.91 4.45 17.53
N VAL A 44 -5.42 4.15 16.33
CA VAL A 44 -4.46 3.06 16.14
C VAL A 44 -3.09 3.49 16.68
N ARG A 45 -2.53 2.71 17.62
CA ARG A 45 -1.19 2.94 18.16
C ARG A 45 -0.16 2.69 17.07
N GLN A 46 0.56 3.76 16.69
CA GLN A 46 1.61 3.74 15.68
C GLN A 46 2.98 3.61 16.35
N VAL A 47 3.78 2.69 15.86
CA VAL A 47 5.19 2.56 16.24
C VAL A 47 6.06 2.64 15.00
N GLY A 48 7.18 3.34 15.14
CA GLY A 48 8.14 3.59 14.08
C GLY A 48 9.14 2.46 13.93
N VAL A 49 9.42 2.07 12.69
CA VAL A 49 10.56 1.21 12.34
C VAL A 49 11.62 2.06 11.65
N ARG A 50 12.90 1.96 12.01
CA ARG A 50 13.97 2.71 11.36
C ARG A 50 14.08 2.35 9.88
N ARG A 51 14.51 3.30 9.06
CA ARG A 51 14.74 3.12 7.62
C ARG A 51 16.12 3.63 7.25
N GLY A 52 16.87 2.82 6.52
CA GLY A 52 18.11 3.22 5.85
C GLY A 52 17.89 3.59 4.38
N PRO A 53 18.96 3.94 3.64
CA PRO A 53 18.87 4.28 2.22
C PRO A 53 18.32 3.14 1.34
N GLN A 54 18.52 1.89 1.77
CA GLN A 54 18.16 0.66 1.06
C GLN A 54 16.78 0.10 1.43
N GLY A 55 16.09 0.69 2.41
CA GLY A 55 14.81 0.17 2.89
C GLY A 55 14.66 0.18 4.41
N PRO A 56 13.60 -0.46 4.94
CA PRO A 56 13.42 -0.63 6.38
C PRO A 56 14.60 -1.38 7.00
N ASP A 57 15.02 -0.96 8.19
CA ASP A 57 15.99 -1.69 9.01
C ASP A 57 15.34 -3.02 9.45
N LEU A 58 15.87 -4.13 8.94
CA LEU A 58 15.31 -5.46 9.18
C LEU A 58 15.43 -5.91 10.63
N ASP A 59 16.47 -5.47 11.34
CA ASP A 59 16.67 -5.87 12.73
C ASP A 59 15.72 -5.10 13.65
N ASP A 60 15.54 -3.81 13.39
CA ASP A 60 14.55 -3.00 14.11
C ASP A 60 13.12 -3.46 13.80
N LEU A 61 12.83 -3.82 12.54
CA LEU A 61 11.54 -4.39 12.15
C LEU A 61 11.24 -5.68 12.91
N ARG A 62 12.22 -6.60 13.00
CA ARG A 62 12.08 -7.86 13.73
C ARG A 62 11.86 -7.64 15.23
N ALA A 63 12.68 -6.78 15.85
CA ALA A 63 12.53 -6.46 17.27
C ALA A 63 11.17 -5.81 17.58
N CYS A 64 10.66 -4.96 16.68
CA CYS A 64 9.32 -4.39 16.78
C CYS A 64 8.23 -5.46 16.62
N ALA A 65 8.37 -6.37 15.66
CA ALA A 65 7.43 -7.44 15.41
C ALA A 65 7.29 -8.39 16.62
N GLU A 66 8.40 -8.74 17.26
CA GLU A 66 8.43 -9.57 18.48
C GLU A 66 7.78 -8.88 19.67
N ARG A 67 8.16 -7.64 19.92
CA ARG A 67 7.74 -6.91 21.13
C ARG A 67 6.24 -6.64 21.12
N GLU A 68 5.67 -6.39 19.94
CA GLU A 68 4.39 -5.68 19.87
C GLU A 68 3.37 -6.32 18.94
N ARG A 69 3.77 -7.36 18.19
CA ARG A 69 2.90 -8.22 17.39
C ARG A 69 1.92 -7.44 16.49
N PRO A 70 2.46 -6.74 15.46
CA PRO A 70 1.67 -5.99 14.48
C PRO A 70 0.56 -6.81 13.84
N ALA A 71 -0.56 -6.17 13.50
CA ALA A 71 -1.43 -6.69 12.46
C ALA A 71 -0.93 -6.29 11.05
N PHE A 72 -0.40 -5.06 10.91
CA PHE A 72 0.01 -4.47 9.64
C PHE A 72 1.31 -3.70 9.74
N PHE A 73 2.14 -3.77 8.70
CA PHE A 73 3.33 -2.94 8.48
C PHE A 73 3.19 -2.10 7.21
N PHE A 74 3.32 -0.79 7.32
CA PHE A 74 3.15 0.13 6.20
C PHE A 74 4.50 0.59 5.64
N THR A 75 4.65 0.46 4.33
CA THR A 75 5.86 0.81 3.59
C THR A 75 5.54 1.44 2.24
N GLN A 76 6.57 2.02 1.64
CA GLN A 76 6.57 2.48 0.25
C GLN A 76 7.87 1.98 -0.39
N SER A 77 7.73 1.13 -1.41
CA SER A 77 8.85 0.46 -2.06
C SER A 77 9.69 1.40 -2.93
N HIS A 78 9.08 2.34 -3.63
CA HIS A 78 9.75 3.25 -4.56
C HIS A 78 9.67 4.70 -4.09
N ALA A 79 10.79 5.43 -4.23
CA ALA A 79 10.87 6.86 -3.99
C ALA A 79 10.18 7.29 -2.68
N GLN A 80 10.48 6.59 -1.59
CA GLN A 80 9.77 6.71 -0.31
C GLN A 80 9.69 8.17 0.13
N ASN A 81 8.50 8.65 0.47
CA ASN A 81 8.35 10.01 0.98
C ASN A 81 8.57 10.03 2.51
N PRO A 82 9.49 10.83 3.08
CA PRO A 82 10.27 11.93 2.48
C PRO A 82 11.71 11.60 2.07
N THR A 83 12.19 10.37 2.30
CA THR A 83 13.62 10.05 2.14
C THR A 83 14.09 9.95 0.68
N GLY A 84 13.18 9.78 -0.26
CA GLY A 84 13.44 9.46 -1.67
C GLY A 84 14.03 8.06 -1.92
N GLY A 85 14.35 7.30 -0.87
CA GLY A 85 15.00 6.00 -0.98
C GLY A 85 14.05 4.91 -1.46
N SER A 86 14.57 3.96 -2.23
CA SER A 86 13.81 2.78 -2.71
C SER A 86 14.32 1.51 -2.04
N ILE A 87 13.46 0.52 -1.89
CA ILE A 87 13.80 -0.76 -1.27
C ILE A 87 14.59 -1.61 -2.28
N ASP A 88 15.74 -2.14 -1.85
CA ASP A 88 16.49 -3.10 -2.66
C ASP A 88 15.95 -4.53 -2.52
N LEU A 89 16.40 -5.43 -3.38
CA LEU A 89 15.89 -6.81 -3.42
C LEU A 89 16.12 -7.57 -2.10
N ALA A 90 17.26 -7.36 -1.44
CA ALA A 90 17.61 -8.07 -0.21
C ALA A 90 16.71 -7.63 0.96
N HIS A 91 16.50 -6.32 1.10
CA HIS A 91 15.59 -5.76 2.09
C HIS A 91 14.14 -6.13 1.81
N ALA A 92 13.75 -6.15 0.52
CA ALA A 92 12.42 -6.58 0.13
C ALA A 92 12.11 -8.03 0.59
N HIS A 93 13.01 -8.97 0.31
CA HIS A 93 12.88 -10.34 0.81
C HIS A 93 12.89 -10.42 2.34
N GLY A 94 13.77 -9.66 2.99
CA GLY A 94 13.83 -9.62 4.46
C GLY A 94 12.53 -9.15 5.10
N VAL A 95 11.91 -8.09 4.57
CA VAL A 95 10.61 -7.59 5.05
C VAL A 95 9.54 -8.66 4.90
N LEU A 96 9.45 -9.33 3.74
CA LEU A 96 8.47 -10.38 3.49
C LEU A 96 8.65 -11.59 4.41
N GLN A 97 9.89 -12.01 4.64
CA GLN A 97 10.19 -13.12 5.53
C GLN A 97 9.82 -12.82 6.98
N ILE A 98 10.10 -11.59 7.45
CA ILE A 98 9.70 -11.16 8.81
C ILE A 98 8.17 -11.09 8.91
N ALA A 99 7.49 -10.58 7.89
CA ALA A 99 6.03 -10.54 7.83
C ALA A 99 5.41 -11.93 7.95
N GLU A 100 5.93 -12.90 7.20
CA GLU A 100 5.49 -14.29 7.24
C GLU A 100 5.78 -14.94 8.61
N THR A 101 6.98 -14.73 9.16
CA THR A 101 7.39 -15.31 10.45
C THR A 101 6.55 -14.81 11.62
N HIS A 102 6.22 -13.53 11.65
CA HIS A 102 5.48 -12.91 12.76
C HIS A 102 3.97 -12.78 12.50
N GLY A 103 3.50 -13.17 11.31
CA GLY A 103 2.08 -13.23 10.97
C GLY A 103 1.42 -11.87 10.78
N PHE A 104 2.14 -10.87 10.28
CA PHE A 104 1.58 -9.55 9.95
C PHE A 104 1.52 -9.33 8.43
N ARG A 105 0.58 -8.48 8.00
CA ARG A 105 0.44 -8.12 6.58
C ARG A 105 1.27 -6.88 6.26
N VAL A 106 1.78 -6.81 5.03
CA VAL A 106 2.52 -5.65 4.55
C VAL A 106 1.61 -4.82 3.66
N VAL A 107 1.55 -3.52 3.90
CA VAL A 107 0.91 -2.58 3.00
C VAL A 107 2.00 -1.80 2.27
N ASP A 108 2.04 -1.94 0.95
CA ASP A 108 2.94 -1.20 0.08
C ASP A 108 2.16 -0.09 -0.63
N ASP A 109 2.25 1.15 -0.12
CA ASP A 109 1.62 2.35 -0.70
C ASP A 109 2.57 3.03 -1.67
N ASP A 110 2.51 2.60 -2.92
CA ASP A 110 3.42 3.01 -3.96
C ASP A 110 2.72 3.70 -5.14
N PRO A 111 2.48 5.02 -5.04
CA PRO A 111 1.89 5.78 -6.13
C PRO A 111 2.86 6.04 -7.29
N PHE A 112 4.12 5.61 -7.18
CA PHE A 112 5.20 5.89 -8.14
C PHE A 112 5.70 4.65 -8.87
N VAL A 113 5.15 3.46 -8.56
CA VAL A 113 5.60 2.18 -9.15
C VAL A 113 5.58 2.19 -10.68
N ASP A 114 4.58 2.84 -11.25
CA ASP A 114 4.35 2.86 -12.70
C ASP A 114 5.13 4.00 -13.38
N LEU A 115 5.96 4.78 -12.67
CA LEU A 115 6.76 5.85 -13.27
C LEU A 115 8.00 5.30 -14.00
N PRO A 116 8.34 5.81 -15.20
CA PRO A 116 9.55 5.45 -15.89
C PRO A 116 10.80 5.69 -15.03
N GLY A 117 11.66 4.67 -14.91
CA GLY A 117 12.89 4.75 -14.11
C GLY A 117 12.73 4.44 -12.62
N ALA A 118 11.58 3.89 -12.20
CA ALA A 118 11.41 3.27 -10.90
C ALA A 118 12.47 2.17 -10.67
N ARG A 119 13.22 2.26 -9.56
CA ARG A 119 14.37 1.38 -9.26
C ARG A 119 14.16 0.40 -8.09
N GLY A 120 13.04 0.52 -7.39
CA GLY A 120 12.70 -0.35 -6.26
C GLY A 120 12.19 -1.70 -6.73
N VAL A 121 12.00 -2.61 -5.79
CA VAL A 121 11.33 -3.88 -6.05
C VAL A 121 9.94 -3.83 -5.41
N PRO A 122 8.84 -3.86 -6.18
CA PRO A 122 7.50 -3.88 -5.59
C PRO A 122 7.32 -5.16 -4.76
N LEU A 123 7.03 -5.01 -3.46
CA LEU A 123 6.86 -6.16 -2.56
C LEU A 123 5.72 -7.07 -3.02
N ALA A 124 4.68 -6.45 -3.57
CA ALA A 124 3.52 -7.10 -4.14
C ALA A 124 3.87 -8.07 -5.29
N ALA A 125 4.85 -7.70 -6.12
CA ALA A 125 5.31 -8.53 -7.22
C ALA A 125 6.12 -9.73 -6.73
N LEU A 126 6.94 -9.55 -5.68
CA LEU A 126 7.73 -10.63 -5.09
C LEU A 126 6.87 -11.64 -4.32
N ASP A 127 5.91 -11.16 -3.53
CA ASP A 127 5.07 -12.02 -2.69
C ASP A 127 3.85 -12.59 -3.42
N GLN A 128 3.60 -12.13 -4.65
CA GLN A 128 2.42 -12.50 -5.44
C GLN A 128 1.10 -12.20 -4.71
N LEU A 129 1.05 -11.07 -3.99
CA LEU A 129 -0.13 -10.56 -3.27
C LEU A 129 -0.69 -11.47 -2.17
N ARG A 130 0.08 -12.45 -1.66
CA ARG A 130 -0.41 -13.36 -0.60
C ARG A 130 -0.60 -12.65 0.73
N ASN A 131 0.43 -11.93 1.18
CA ASN A 131 0.51 -11.19 2.44
C ASN A 131 0.70 -9.68 2.22
N VAL A 132 0.92 -9.26 0.98
CA VAL A 132 1.07 -7.86 0.59
C VAL A 132 -0.23 -7.27 0.04
N ILE A 133 -0.66 -6.16 0.64
CA ILE A 133 -1.71 -5.28 0.13
C ILE A 133 -1.01 -4.13 -0.60
N PHE A 134 -1.14 -4.10 -1.91
CA PHE A 134 -0.55 -3.07 -2.77
C PHE A 134 -1.53 -1.93 -2.99
N VAL A 135 -1.09 -0.69 -2.81
CA VAL A 135 -1.88 0.51 -3.08
C VAL A 135 -1.18 1.34 -4.16
N GLY A 136 -1.81 1.43 -5.32
CA GLY A 136 -1.30 2.16 -6.49
C GLY A 136 -2.15 3.37 -6.87
N SER A 137 -1.63 4.18 -7.80
CA SER A 137 -2.29 5.41 -8.23
C SER A 137 -2.13 5.69 -9.73
N PHE A 138 -3.25 5.84 -10.44
CA PHE A 138 -3.24 6.32 -11.83
C PHE A 138 -3.04 7.84 -11.93
N SER A 139 -3.14 8.55 -10.80
CA SER A 139 -3.04 10.02 -10.78
C SER A 139 -1.64 10.54 -11.10
N LYS A 140 -0.61 9.67 -11.06
CA LYS A 140 0.78 10.02 -11.36
C LYS A 140 1.28 9.50 -12.71
N THR A 141 0.50 8.64 -13.37
CA THR A 141 0.88 8.00 -14.64
C THR A 141 -0.05 8.33 -15.80
N VAL A 142 -1.36 8.38 -15.56
CA VAL A 142 -2.34 8.71 -16.60
C VAL A 142 -2.65 10.22 -16.61
N SER A 143 -3.12 10.75 -15.48
CA SER A 143 -3.27 12.20 -15.24
C SER A 143 -3.79 12.45 -13.83
N ALA A 144 -3.34 13.54 -13.20
CA ALA A 144 -3.82 13.98 -11.89
C ALA A 144 -5.35 14.23 -11.86
N SER A 145 -5.96 14.49 -13.02
CA SER A 145 -7.40 14.74 -13.15
C SER A 145 -8.26 13.49 -13.01
N PHE A 146 -7.71 12.28 -13.20
CA PHE A 146 -8.49 11.04 -13.06
C PHE A 146 -8.90 10.75 -11.63
N ARG A 147 -8.14 11.27 -10.64
CA ARG A 147 -8.37 11.04 -9.20
C ARG A 147 -8.74 9.58 -8.93
N SER A 148 -7.99 8.66 -9.53
CA SER A 148 -8.24 7.21 -9.43
C SER A 148 -6.99 6.51 -8.92
N GLY A 149 -7.18 5.62 -7.96
CA GLY A 149 -6.17 4.70 -7.43
C GLY A 149 -6.71 3.28 -7.47
N TYR A 150 -5.92 2.34 -6.97
CA TYR A 150 -6.33 0.94 -6.89
C TYR A 150 -5.66 0.24 -5.72
N ILE A 151 -6.31 -0.82 -5.23
CA ILE A 151 -5.76 -1.75 -4.25
C ILE A 151 -5.71 -3.13 -4.89
N ALA A 152 -4.54 -3.75 -4.89
CA ALA A 152 -4.34 -5.15 -5.28
C ALA A 152 -3.91 -5.95 -4.05
N ALA A 153 -4.62 -7.06 -3.79
CA ALA A 153 -4.39 -7.95 -2.66
C ALA A 153 -4.98 -9.33 -3.01
N ALA A 154 -4.86 -10.30 -2.10
CA ALA A 154 -5.58 -11.55 -2.16
C ALA A 154 -7.10 -11.35 -2.32
N SER A 155 -7.78 -12.30 -2.96
CA SER A 155 -9.18 -12.14 -3.39
C SER A 155 -10.14 -11.89 -2.23
N ASP A 156 -9.94 -12.59 -1.12
CA ASP A 156 -10.70 -12.41 0.13
C ASP A 156 -10.61 -10.97 0.66
N ILE A 157 -9.41 -10.39 0.69
CA ILE A 157 -9.18 -9.01 1.13
C ILE A 157 -9.80 -8.03 0.13
N VAL A 158 -9.69 -8.30 -1.17
CA VAL A 158 -10.30 -7.46 -2.21
C VAL A 158 -11.83 -7.44 -2.08
N ASP A 159 -12.45 -8.59 -1.81
CA ASP A 159 -13.89 -8.71 -1.64
C ASP A 159 -14.36 -7.94 -0.40
N GLU A 160 -13.66 -8.09 0.74
CA GLU A 160 -13.94 -7.30 1.96
C GLU A 160 -13.79 -5.79 1.72
N LEU A 161 -12.74 -5.37 1.01
CA LEU A 161 -12.53 -3.97 0.64
C LEU A 161 -13.60 -3.45 -0.32
N ALA A 162 -14.09 -4.28 -1.24
CA ALA A 162 -15.16 -3.92 -2.16
C ALA A 162 -16.50 -3.73 -1.42
N GLU A 163 -16.81 -4.60 -0.46
CA GLU A 163 -17.97 -4.44 0.42
C GLU A 163 -17.88 -3.16 1.26
N LEU A 164 -16.71 -2.91 1.87
CA LEU A 164 -16.48 -1.67 2.62
C LEU A 164 -16.62 -0.43 1.73
N LYS A 165 -16.08 -0.46 0.51
CA LYS A 165 -16.23 0.62 -0.47
C LYS A 165 -17.71 0.90 -0.76
N MET A 166 -18.54 -0.13 -0.93
CA MET A 166 -19.98 0.08 -1.16
C MET A 166 -20.68 0.82 0.00
N ILE A 167 -20.16 0.69 1.22
CA ILE A 167 -20.69 1.32 2.44
C ILE A 167 -20.12 2.75 2.62
N THR A 168 -18.86 2.98 2.25
CA THR A 168 -18.16 4.25 2.49
C THR A 168 -18.23 5.22 1.32
N ALA A 169 -18.28 4.71 0.08
CA ALA A 169 -18.26 5.50 -1.15
C ALA A 169 -18.96 4.75 -2.30
N VAL A 170 -20.19 5.20 -2.61
CA VAL A 170 -21.10 4.52 -3.56
C VAL A 170 -20.51 4.35 -4.97
N ASN A 171 -19.59 5.22 -5.42
CA ASN A 171 -19.00 5.13 -6.75
C ASN A 171 -17.71 5.95 -6.85
N SER A 172 -16.70 5.40 -7.54
CA SER A 172 -15.70 6.25 -8.21
C SER A 172 -16.25 6.65 -9.59
N SER A 173 -15.61 7.58 -10.30
CA SER A 173 -16.09 8.02 -11.61
C SER A 173 -16.15 6.83 -12.56
N ARG A 174 -17.37 6.39 -12.93
CA ARG A 174 -17.59 5.29 -13.88
C ARG A 174 -16.85 5.51 -15.20
N PHE A 175 -16.75 6.78 -15.64
CA PHE A 175 -15.98 7.15 -16.82
C PHE A 175 -14.48 6.87 -16.61
N SER A 176 -13.93 7.23 -15.46
CA SER A 176 -12.54 6.93 -15.10
C SER A 176 -12.30 5.42 -15.02
N GLU A 177 -13.19 4.67 -14.37
CA GLU A 177 -13.07 3.21 -14.25
C GLU A 177 -13.13 2.50 -15.60
N LEU A 178 -14.07 2.89 -16.47
CA LEU A 178 -14.19 2.32 -17.82
C LEU A 178 -12.98 2.66 -18.69
N MET A 179 -12.47 3.89 -18.60
CA MET A 179 -11.29 4.27 -19.38
C MET A 179 -10.04 3.53 -18.90
N ILE A 180 -9.86 3.36 -17.58
CA ILE A 180 -8.77 2.55 -17.02
C ILE A 180 -8.91 1.08 -17.44
N ALA A 181 -10.12 0.52 -17.36
CA ALA A 181 -10.38 -0.85 -17.81
C ALA A 181 -10.07 -1.03 -19.31
N ASP A 182 -10.45 -0.07 -20.15
CA ASP A 182 -10.10 -0.06 -21.59
C ASP A 182 -8.58 0.02 -21.78
N MET A 183 -7.89 0.93 -21.11
CA MET A 183 -6.43 1.07 -21.24
C MET A 183 -5.67 -0.19 -20.82
N MET A 184 -6.11 -0.85 -19.75
CA MET A 184 -5.55 -2.11 -19.26
C MET A 184 -5.82 -3.28 -20.24
N THR A 185 -7.07 -3.44 -20.68
CA THR A 185 -7.46 -4.56 -21.56
C THR A 185 -6.92 -4.42 -22.98
N SER A 186 -6.73 -3.19 -23.47
CA SER A 186 -6.19 -2.91 -24.81
C SER A 186 -4.66 -2.89 -24.88
N ARG A 187 -3.96 -3.15 -23.77
CA ARG A 187 -2.49 -2.96 -23.62
C ARG A 187 -2.00 -1.56 -24.04
N ARG A 188 -2.90 -0.56 -24.07
CA ARG A 188 -2.52 0.83 -24.37
C ARG A 188 -1.80 1.47 -23.18
N TYR A 189 -2.05 0.97 -21.97
CA TYR A 189 -1.32 1.37 -20.78
C TYR A 189 0.19 1.10 -20.91
N ASP A 190 0.57 -0.13 -21.33
CA ASP A 190 1.97 -0.51 -21.55
C ASP A 190 2.69 0.33 -22.62
N LYS A 191 1.95 0.93 -23.56
CA LYS A 191 2.49 1.82 -24.60
C LYS A 191 2.60 3.28 -24.18
N HIS A 192 1.90 3.65 -23.11
CA HIS A 192 1.86 5.02 -22.59
C HIS A 192 2.94 5.26 -21.52
N LEU A 193 3.33 4.19 -20.81
CA LEU A 193 4.51 4.16 -19.94
C LEU A 193 5.81 4.09 -20.74
#